data_AF-A0A3C0JAM3-F1
#
_entry.id   AF-A0A3C0JAM3-F1
#
_cell.length_a   1.000
_cell.length_b   1.000
_cell.length_c   1.000
_cell.angle_alpha   90.00
_cell.angle_beta   90.00
_cell.angle_gamma   90.00
#
_symmetry.space_group_name_H-M   'P 1'
#
loop_
_entity.id
_entity.type
_entity.pdbx_description
1 polymer ?
#
loop_
_entity_poly.entity_id
_entity_poly.type
_entity_poly.pdbx_seq_one_letter_code
_entity_poly.pdbx_strand_id
1 'polypeptide(L)'
;MPTTTALPASDDFLGHPKGVYVAFFTEMWERFSFYGMKALLLLYLTKHHLFGDKAGLDLLGAYGGLVYCVPVIGGLMADRWLGMRKAVVFGGLLLILGHLGMAAEGHEAVRGADGLVIRDEAALRMTYLSLALIIVGVGFLKPNISTIVGKLYAENDPRRDSGFSLFYAGINLGSLFSSLVCGYIGERWGWTYGFGLAGIGMVAGLAMFLWGQKYLHGHAEPPRPAALREKVLGLPREWAIYAGALLGVLPLAALM
;
A
#
# COMPACT_ATOMS: atom_id res chain seq x y z
N MET A 1 -5.47 50.44 -8.15
CA MET A 1 -4.81 49.30 -8.82
C MET A 1 -4.93 48.09 -7.90
N PRO A 2 -5.38 46.92 -8.36
CA PRO A 2 -5.32 45.72 -7.55
C PRO A 2 -3.84 45.37 -7.35
N THR A 3 -3.43 45.29 -6.09
CA THR A 3 -2.10 44.82 -5.71
C THR A 3 -1.97 43.36 -6.14
N THR A 4 -1.19 43.12 -7.20
CA THR A 4 -0.76 41.78 -7.59
C THR A 4 0.20 41.29 -6.52
N THR A 5 -0.32 40.65 -5.47
CA THR A 5 0.50 39.95 -4.49
C THR A 5 1.26 38.87 -5.26
N ALA A 6 2.55 39.07 -5.49
CA ALA A 6 3.40 38.09 -6.16
C ALA A 6 3.28 36.77 -5.40
N LEU A 7 2.86 35.70 -6.11
CA LEU A 7 2.86 34.36 -5.55
C LEU A 7 4.30 34.06 -5.07
N PRO A 8 4.47 33.48 -3.87
CA PRO A 8 5.80 33.16 -3.35
C PRO A 8 6.56 32.33 -4.39
N ALA A 9 7.87 32.59 -4.53
CA ALA A 9 8.76 31.88 -5.45
C ALA A 9 8.48 30.38 -5.37
N SER A 10 7.96 29.80 -6.45
CA SER A 10 7.37 28.47 -6.39
C SER A 10 8.47 27.46 -6.09
N ASP A 11 8.26 26.62 -5.07
CA ASP A 11 9.13 25.48 -4.75
C ASP A 11 8.92 24.36 -5.79
N ASP A 12 8.66 24.73 -7.04
CA ASP A 12 8.32 23.86 -8.14
C ASP A 12 9.58 23.22 -8.71
N PHE A 13 9.44 21.99 -9.16
CA PHE A 13 10.44 21.26 -9.91
C PHE A 13 9.81 20.82 -11.23
N LEU A 14 10.47 21.08 -12.36
CA LEU A 14 9.97 20.75 -13.70
C LEU A 14 8.49 21.14 -13.95
N GLY A 15 8.06 22.27 -13.39
CA GLY A 15 6.71 22.83 -13.59
C GLY A 15 5.64 22.35 -12.61
N HIS A 16 5.96 21.46 -11.67
CA HIS A 16 5.03 20.98 -10.65
C HIS A 16 5.57 21.15 -9.22
N PRO A 17 4.69 21.27 -8.21
CA PRO A 17 5.12 21.30 -6.81
C PRO A 17 5.97 20.06 -6.47
N LYS A 18 7.07 20.24 -5.72
CA LYS A 18 7.96 19.12 -5.33
C LYS A 18 7.22 17.96 -4.64
N GLY A 19 6.14 18.25 -3.91
CA GLY A 19 5.28 17.25 -3.29
C GLY A 19 4.68 16.24 -4.28
N VAL A 20 4.48 16.63 -5.55
CA VAL A 20 3.98 15.74 -6.60
C VAL A 20 5.01 14.66 -6.94
N TYR A 21 6.30 15.02 -6.97
CA TYR A 21 7.38 14.05 -7.18
C TYR A 21 7.56 13.12 -5.98
N VAL A 22 7.34 13.63 -4.76
CA VAL A 22 7.29 12.78 -3.56
C VAL A 22 6.17 11.75 -3.69
N ALA A 23 4.96 12.18 -4.07
CA ALA A 23 3.83 11.30 -4.28
C ALA A 23 4.08 10.32 -5.44
N PHE A 24 4.67 10.78 -6.54
CA PHE A 24 5.08 9.97 -7.68
C PHE A 24 6.00 8.82 -7.26
N PHE A 25 7.11 9.11 -6.57
CA PHE A 25 8.07 8.06 -6.19
C PHE A 25 7.51 7.14 -5.12
N THR A 26 6.74 7.69 -4.17
CA THR A 26 6.08 6.88 -3.14
C THR A 26 5.11 5.89 -3.77
N GLU A 27 4.25 6.36 -4.67
CA GLU A 27 3.28 5.51 -5.37
C GLU A 27 3.96 4.55 -6.34
N MET A 28 4.98 4.98 -7.08
CA MET A 28 5.75 4.10 -7.97
C MET A 28 6.31 2.89 -7.20
N TRP A 29 6.91 3.12 -6.03
CA TRP A 29 7.48 2.08 -5.18
C TRP A 29 6.41 1.18 -4.53
N GLU A 30 5.30 1.75 -4.09
CA GLU A 30 4.20 0.95 -3.56
C GLU A 30 3.54 0.10 -4.65
N ARG A 31 3.37 0.65 -5.87
CA ARG A 31 2.88 -0.11 -7.03
C ARG A 31 3.86 -1.17 -7.45
N PHE A 32 5.17 -0.90 -7.39
CA PHE A 32 6.19 -1.90 -7.60
C PHE A 32 6.02 -3.07 -6.61
N SER A 33 5.86 -2.77 -5.32
CA SER A 33 5.62 -3.79 -4.30
C SER A 33 4.35 -4.60 -4.58
N PHE A 34 3.24 -3.91 -4.83
CA PHE A 34 1.93 -4.51 -5.03
C PHE A 34 1.89 -5.44 -6.26
N TYR A 35 2.34 -4.95 -7.41
CA TYR A 35 2.29 -5.71 -8.66
C TYR A 35 3.36 -6.82 -8.68
N GLY A 36 4.51 -6.61 -8.05
CA GLY A 36 5.54 -7.64 -7.87
C GLY A 36 5.03 -8.82 -7.05
N MET A 37 4.44 -8.55 -5.89
CA MET A 37 3.79 -9.57 -5.06
C MET A 37 2.65 -10.26 -5.82
N LYS A 38 1.77 -9.50 -6.48
CA LYS A 38 0.63 -10.04 -7.24
C LYS A 38 1.07 -10.97 -8.39
N ALA A 39 2.16 -10.65 -9.07
CA ALA A 39 2.70 -11.49 -10.15
C ALA A 39 3.17 -12.86 -9.64
N LEU A 40 3.70 -12.90 -8.41
CA LEU A 40 4.16 -14.13 -7.76
C LEU A 40 3.05 -14.91 -7.06
N LEU A 41 2.01 -14.24 -6.55
CA LEU A 41 1.04 -14.83 -5.63
C LEU A 41 0.39 -16.11 -6.15
N LEU A 42 -0.11 -16.11 -7.39
CA LEU A 42 -0.76 -17.31 -7.95
C LEU A 42 0.24 -18.47 -8.14
N LEU A 43 1.46 -18.15 -8.56
CA LEU A 43 2.53 -19.14 -8.74
C LEU A 43 2.96 -19.71 -7.39
N TYR A 44 3.09 -18.86 -6.37
CA TYR A 44 3.37 -19.27 -5.00
C TYR A 44 2.29 -20.19 -4.44
N LEU A 45 1.01 -19.86 -4.60
CA LEU A 45 -0.09 -20.71 -4.13
C LEU A 45 -0.10 -22.08 -4.83
N THR A 46 0.10 -22.10 -6.15
CA THR A 46 0.02 -23.34 -6.94
C THR A 46 1.27 -24.21 -6.86
N LYS A 47 2.47 -23.62 -6.72
CA LYS A 47 3.74 -24.36 -6.67
C LYS A 47 4.24 -24.61 -5.25
N HIS A 48 4.24 -23.61 -4.38
CA HIS A 48 4.74 -23.75 -3.01
C HIS A 48 3.73 -24.40 -2.09
N HIS A 49 2.46 -23.97 -2.17
CA HIS A 49 1.37 -24.51 -1.34
C HIS A 49 0.56 -25.61 -2.04
N LEU A 50 0.86 -25.93 -3.29
CA LEU A 50 0.15 -26.95 -4.08
C LEU A 50 -1.39 -26.76 -4.08
N PHE A 51 -1.86 -25.51 -4.14
CA PHE A 51 -3.26 -25.20 -4.37
C PHE A 51 -3.65 -25.64 -5.79
N GLY A 52 -4.90 -26.09 -5.96
CA GLY A 52 -5.47 -26.25 -7.30
C GLY A 52 -5.80 -24.89 -7.91
N ASP A 53 -5.78 -24.81 -9.24
CA ASP A 53 -5.98 -23.55 -9.98
C ASP A 53 -7.20 -22.76 -9.52
N LYS A 54 -8.34 -23.44 -9.33
CA LYS A 54 -9.57 -22.82 -8.83
C LYS A 54 -9.35 -22.13 -7.48
N ALA A 55 -8.81 -22.84 -6.49
CA ALA A 55 -8.60 -22.30 -5.15
C ALA A 55 -7.60 -21.12 -5.17
N GLY A 56 -6.53 -21.23 -5.96
CA GLY A 56 -5.56 -20.14 -6.14
C GLY A 56 -6.19 -18.89 -6.77
N LEU A 57 -7.04 -19.07 -7.80
CA LEU A 57 -7.75 -17.97 -8.45
C LEU A 57 -8.84 -17.36 -7.55
N ASP A 58 -9.55 -18.18 -6.76
CA ASP A 58 -10.54 -17.71 -5.80
C ASP A 58 -9.88 -16.79 -4.75
N LEU A 59 -8.73 -17.19 -4.21
CA LEU A 59 -7.96 -16.37 -3.27
C LEU A 59 -7.43 -15.09 -3.93
N LEU A 60 -6.86 -15.19 -5.14
CA LEU A 60 -6.40 -14.02 -5.91
C LEU A 60 -7.55 -13.03 -6.20
N GLY A 61 -8.75 -13.56 -6.50
CA GLY A 61 -9.96 -12.78 -6.73
C GLY A 61 -10.46 -12.09 -5.46
N ALA A 62 -10.49 -12.80 -4.34
CA ALA A 62 -10.85 -12.25 -3.03
C ALA A 62 -9.89 -11.13 -2.61
N TYR A 63 -8.58 -11.38 -2.70
CA TYR A 63 -7.55 -10.35 -2.49
C TYR A 63 -7.75 -9.15 -3.41
N GLY A 64 -7.97 -9.41 -4.71
CA GLY A 64 -8.25 -8.39 -5.71
C GLY A 64 -9.43 -7.51 -5.33
N GLY A 65 -10.58 -8.09 -4.98
CA GLY A 65 -11.77 -7.33 -4.59
C GLY A 65 -11.56 -6.48 -3.33
N LEU A 66 -10.97 -7.07 -2.29
CA LEU A 66 -10.78 -6.40 -0.99
C LEU A 66 -9.83 -5.20 -1.10
N VAL A 67 -8.79 -5.29 -1.94
CA VAL A 67 -7.88 -4.17 -2.23
C VAL A 67 -8.59 -2.96 -2.86
N TYR A 68 -9.74 -3.15 -3.51
CA TYR A 68 -10.54 -2.03 -4.03
C TYR A 68 -11.63 -1.57 -3.05
N CYS A 69 -12.16 -2.45 -2.19
CA CYS A 69 -13.20 -2.12 -1.22
C CYS A 69 -12.65 -1.39 0.02
N VAL A 70 -11.60 -1.92 0.64
CA VAL A 70 -11.05 -1.40 1.92
C VAL A 70 -10.54 0.05 1.83
N PRO A 71 -10.00 0.56 0.70
CA PRO A 71 -9.69 1.97 0.52
C PRO A 71 -10.82 2.96 0.83
N VAL A 72 -12.09 2.58 0.62
CA VAL A 72 -13.22 3.45 0.98
C VAL A 72 -13.21 3.76 2.47
N ILE A 73 -12.94 2.76 3.30
CA ILE A 73 -12.89 2.91 4.76
C ILE A 73 -11.69 3.76 5.16
N GLY A 74 -10.49 3.43 4.65
CA GLY A 74 -9.27 4.14 5.01
C GLY A 74 -9.26 5.61 4.57
N GLY A 75 -9.83 5.92 3.40
CA GLY A 75 -10.04 7.29 2.93
C GLY A 75 -10.99 8.07 3.85
N LEU A 76 -12.16 7.49 4.18
CA LEU A 76 -13.12 8.12 5.08
C LEU A 76 -12.54 8.42 6.47
N MET A 77 -11.72 7.52 7.01
CA MET A 77 -11.05 7.74 8.31
C MET A 77 -10.06 8.89 8.26
N ALA A 78 -9.31 9.01 7.15
CA ALA A 78 -8.33 10.06 6.95
C ALA A 78 -8.98 11.42 6.75
N ASP A 79 -10.02 11.50 5.92
CA ASP A 79 -10.78 12.73 5.66
C ASP A 79 -11.48 13.28 6.90
N ARG A 80 -11.97 12.41 7.78
CA ARG A 80 -12.71 12.84 8.97
C ARG A 80 -11.81 13.15 10.16
N TRP A 81 -10.72 12.41 10.33
CA TRP A 81 -9.94 12.45 11.58
C TRP A 81 -8.42 12.39 11.38
N LEU A 82 -7.88 11.31 10.80
CA LEU A 82 -6.44 11.03 10.86
C LEU A 82 -5.59 12.04 10.07
N GLY A 83 -6.14 12.62 9.01
CA GLY A 83 -5.35 13.32 8.00
C GLY A 83 -4.55 12.36 7.11
N MET A 84 -4.23 12.82 5.92
CA MET A 84 -3.61 11.97 4.89
C MET A 84 -2.20 11.54 5.26
N ARG A 85 -1.43 12.40 5.95
CA ARG A 85 -0.05 12.08 6.35
C ARG A 85 -0.01 10.85 7.26
N LYS A 86 -0.82 10.84 8.32
CA LYS A 86 -0.85 9.73 9.29
C LYS A 86 -1.38 8.46 8.64
N ALA A 87 -2.41 8.57 7.81
CA ALA A 87 -2.97 7.44 7.08
C ALA A 87 -1.95 6.79 6.13
N VAL A 88 -1.23 7.58 5.32
CA VAL A 88 -0.20 7.06 4.42
C VAL A 88 0.94 6.38 5.18
N VAL A 89 1.41 6.97 6.28
CA VAL A 89 2.48 6.35 7.10
C VAL A 89 2.00 5.03 7.71
N PHE A 90 0.80 5.02 8.32
CA PHE A 90 0.23 3.82 8.91
C PHE A 90 0.02 2.72 7.87
N GLY A 91 -0.58 3.06 6.72
CA GLY A 91 -0.77 2.12 5.61
C GLY A 91 0.53 1.56 5.07
N GLY A 92 1.55 2.42 4.91
CA GLY A 92 2.89 2.01 4.48
C GLY A 92 3.57 1.03 5.45
N LEU A 93 3.43 1.24 6.75
CA LEU A 93 3.96 0.31 7.76
C LEU A 93 3.29 -1.07 7.67
N LEU A 94 1.96 -1.11 7.53
CA LEU A 94 1.23 -2.37 7.35
C LEU A 94 1.65 -3.10 6.07
N LEU A 95 1.87 -2.36 4.97
CA LEU A 95 2.37 -2.93 3.72
C LEU A 95 3.76 -3.54 3.90
N ILE A 96 4.68 -2.87 4.60
CA ILE A 96 6.02 -3.42 4.90
C ILE A 96 5.89 -4.71 5.71
N LEU A 97 5.10 -4.70 6.79
CA LEU A 97 4.89 -5.88 7.63
C LEU A 97 4.29 -7.05 6.84
N GLY A 98 3.31 -6.77 5.98
CA GLY A 98 2.74 -7.79 5.10
C GLY A 98 3.76 -8.36 4.11
N HIS A 99 4.59 -7.54 3.48
CA HIS A 99 5.62 -8.06 2.56
C HIS A 99 6.73 -8.83 3.27
N LEU A 100 7.09 -8.44 4.50
CA LEU A 100 8.02 -9.22 5.34
C LEU A 100 7.43 -10.59 5.67
N GLY A 101 6.13 -10.67 5.98
CA GLY A 101 5.46 -11.94 6.19
C GLY A 101 5.37 -12.80 4.93
N MET A 102 5.11 -12.20 3.76
CA MET A 102 5.17 -12.90 2.46
C MET A 102 6.56 -13.46 2.14
N ALA A 103 7.63 -12.75 2.55
CA ALA A 103 9.00 -13.22 2.36
C ALA A 103 9.34 -14.40 3.28
N ALA A 104 8.59 -14.63 4.36
CA ALA A 104 8.75 -15.79 5.23
C ALA A 104 7.90 -16.97 4.71
N GLU A 105 8.40 -17.67 3.68
CA GLU A 105 7.63 -18.66 2.92
C GLU A 105 7.42 -20.02 3.61
N GLY A 106 8.20 -20.33 4.65
CA GLY A 106 8.13 -21.62 5.37
C GLY A 106 8.55 -22.82 4.51
N HIS A 107 8.02 -24.01 4.81
CA HIS A 107 8.34 -25.23 4.08
C HIS A 107 7.41 -25.43 2.88
N GLU A 108 7.98 -25.88 1.75
CA GLU A 108 7.21 -26.29 0.57
C GLU A 108 6.26 -27.45 0.89
N ALA A 109 5.04 -27.38 0.35
CA ALA A 109 4.06 -28.45 0.47
C ALA A 109 4.48 -29.69 -0.32
N VAL A 110 4.21 -30.87 0.22
CA VAL A 110 4.61 -32.16 -0.38
C VAL A 110 3.37 -33.01 -0.63
N ARG A 111 3.36 -33.75 -1.75
CA ARG A 111 2.37 -34.80 -2.00
C ARG A 111 2.82 -36.09 -1.33
N GLY A 112 2.03 -36.58 -0.39
CA GLY A 112 2.21 -37.88 0.24
C GLY A 112 2.03 -39.03 -0.74
N ALA A 113 2.49 -40.22 -0.33
CA ALA A 113 2.35 -41.45 -1.13
C ALA A 113 0.88 -41.87 -1.36
N ASP A 114 -0.03 -41.38 -0.53
CA ASP A 114 -1.48 -41.52 -0.62
C ASP A 114 -2.14 -40.48 -1.55
N GLY A 115 -1.35 -39.58 -2.15
CA GLY A 115 -1.81 -38.49 -3.00
C GLY A 115 -2.33 -37.26 -2.24
N LEU A 116 -2.32 -37.28 -0.90
CA LEU A 116 -2.74 -36.14 -0.08
C LEU A 116 -1.66 -35.06 -0.06
N VAL A 117 -2.08 -33.79 -0.07
CA VAL A 117 -1.17 -32.65 0.03
C VAL A 117 -0.96 -32.31 1.51
N ILE A 118 0.29 -32.38 1.96
CA ILE A 118 0.71 -31.98 3.31
C ILE A 118 1.29 -30.57 3.20
N ARG A 119 0.70 -29.61 3.93
CA ARG A 119 1.10 -28.19 3.93
C ARG A 119 1.69 -27.77 5.26
N ASP A 120 2.57 -26.79 5.20
CA ASP A 120 2.95 -26.02 6.38
C ASP A 120 1.83 -25.03 6.73
N GLU A 121 0.93 -25.46 7.63
CA GLU A 121 -0.23 -24.67 8.08
C GLU A 121 0.17 -23.35 8.73
N ALA A 122 1.36 -23.28 9.37
CA ALA A 122 1.84 -22.03 9.95
C ALA A 122 2.25 -21.04 8.87
N ALA A 123 2.96 -21.51 7.83
CA ALA A 123 3.35 -20.69 6.68
C ALA A 123 2.12 -20.22 5.88
N LEU A 124 1.11 -21.07 5.71
CA LEU A 124 -0.13 -20.70 5.03
C LEU A 124 -0.89 -19.61 5.80
N ARG A 125 -1.04 -19.76 7.12
CA ARG A 125 -1.64 -18.71 7.98
C ARG A 125 -0.85 -17.41 7.95
N MET A 126 0.48 -17.48 7.89
CA MET A 126 1.34 -16.31 7.72
C MET A 126 1.08 -15.62 6.38
N THR A 127 0.89 -16.39 5.30
CA THR A 127 0.53 -15.86 3.97
C THR A 127 -0.79 -15.09 4.04
N TYR A 128 -1.82 -15.66 4.66
CA TYR A 128 -3.13 -15.02 4.77
C TYR A 128 -3.10 -13.76 5.65
N LEU A 129 -2.39 -13.82 6.77
CA LEU A 129 -2.14 -12.66 7.62
C LEU A 129 -1.42 -11.54 6.85
N SER A 130 -0.43 -11.91 6.03
CA SER A 130 0.35 -11.00 5.22
C SER A 130 -0.50 -10.30 4.16
N LEU A 131 -1.34 -11.06 3.45
CA LEU A 131 -2.28 -10.51 2.48
C LEU A 131 -3.31 -9.58 3.13
N ALA A 132 -3.82 -9.95 4.31
CA ALA A 132 -4.73 -9.11 5.08
C ALA A 132 -4.07 -7.79 5.53
N LEU A 133 -2.82 -7.83 6.00
CA LEU A 133 -2.02 -6.64 6.31
C LEU A 133 -1.84 -5.75 5.08
N ILE A 134 -1.55 -6.34 3.91
CA ILE A 134 -1.42 -5.61 2.65
C ILE A 134 -2.74 -4.95 2.27
N ILE A 135 -3.87 -5.65 2.37
CA ILE A 135 -5.21 -5.10 2.08
C ILE A 135 -5.50 -3.87 2.94
N VAL A 136 -5.32 -3.98 4.27
CA VAL A 136 -5.55 -2.85 5.18
C VAL A 136 -4.56 -1.72 4.90
N GLY A 137 -3.30 -2.07 4.64
CA GLY A 137 -2.25 -1.11 4.31
C GLY A 137 -2.55 -0.29 3.04
N VAL A 138 -2.92 -0.95 1.93
CA VAL A 138 -3.40 -0.28 0.71
C VAL A 138 -4.61 0.59 1.01
N GLY A 139 -5.51 0.10 1.88
CA GLY A 139 -6.70 0.81 2.33
C GLY A 139 -6.41 2.21 2.88
N PHE A 140 -5.34 2.35 3.66
CA PHE A 140 -4.94 3.64 4.23
C PHE A 140 -3.97 4.44 3.35
N LEU A 141 -3.19 3.80 2.48
CA LEU A 141 -2.20 4.52 1.67
C LEU A 141 -2.81 5.10 0.39
N LYS A 142 -3.42 4.25 -0.44
CA LYS A 142 -3.80 4.55 -1.83
C LYS A 142 -4.79 5.73 -2.00
N PRO A 143 -5.91 5.81 -1.26
CA PRO A 143 -6.86 6.92 -1.44
C PRO A 143 -6.28 8.24 -0.91
N ASN A 144 -5.36 8.17 0.04
CA ASN A 144 -4.89 9.34 0.77
C ASN A 144 -3.71 10.01 0.08
N ILE A 145 -2.83 9.24 -0.57
CA ILE A 145 -1.72 9.81 -1.33
C ILE A 145 -2.18 10.51 -2.62
N SER A 146 -3.17 9.96 -3.32
CA SER A 146 -3.77 10.61 -4.49
C SER A 146 -4.51 11.90 -4.11
N THR A 147 -5.15 11.92 -2.93
CA THR A 147 -5.77 13.14 -2.40
C THR A 147 -4.72 14.21 -2.07
N ILE A 148 -3.55 13.83 -1.55
CA ILE A 148 -2.44 14.77 -1.32
C ILE A 148 -2.05 15.46 -2.64
N VAL A 149 -1.89 14.71 -3.74
CA VAL A 149 -1.57 15.28 -5.06
C VAL A 149 -2.60 16.33 -5.46
N GLY A 150 -3.90 16.03 -5.32
CA GLY A 150 -4.96 16.98 -5.64
C GLY A 150 -4.91 18.27 -4.81
N LYS A 151 -4.53 18.18 -3.53
CA LYS A 151 -4.44 19.33 -2.62
C LYS A 151 -3.17 20.18 -2.81
N LEU A 152 -2.18 19.72 -3.57
CA LEU A 152 -0.97 20.50 -3.89
C LEU A 152 -1.23 21.57 -4.95
N TYR A 153 -2.38 21.52 -5.62
CA TYR A 153 -2.81 22.48 -6.62
C TYR A 153 -3.98 23.29 -6.10
N ALA A 154 -4.05 24.57 -6.47
CA ALA A 154 -5.27 25.37 -6.28
C ALA A 154 -6.41 24.82 -7.15
N GLU A 155 -7.67 25.09 -6.77
CA GLU A 155 -8.86 24.53 -7.44
C GLU A 155 -8.88 24.77 -8.96
N ASN A 156 -8.36 25.92 -9.41
CA ASN A 156 -8.33 26.33 -10.82
C ASN A 156 -6.92 26.31 -11.44
N ASP A 157 -5.94 25.61 -10.85
CA ASP A 157 -4.60 25.50 -11.44
C ASP A 157 -4.61 24.55 -12.64
N PRO A 158 -4.30 25.02 -13.87
CA PRO A 158 -4.35 24.20 -15.08
C PRO A 158 -3.29 23.07 -15.08
N ARG A 159 -2.29 23.12 -14.19
CA ARG A 159 -1.25 22.10 -14.06
C ARG A 159 -1.71 20.88 -13.26
N ARG A 160 -2.89 20.93 -12.65
CA ARG A 160 -3.42 19.84 -11.82
C ARG A 160 -3.57 18.54 -12.61
N ASP A 161 -4.12 18.62 -13.82
CA ASP A 161 -4.38 17.44 -14.65
C ASP A 161 -3.09 16.79 -15.15
N SER A 162 -2.10 17.59 -15.56
CA SER A 162 -0.77 17.09 -15.91
C SER A 162 0.00 16.57 -14.69
N GLY A 163 -0.24 17.13 -13.50
CA GLY A 163 0.24 16.60 -12.23
C GLY A 163 -0.27 15.19 -11.93
N PHE A 164 -1.58 14.95 -12.12
CA PHE A 164 -2.15 13.61 -12.01
C PHE A 164 -1.62 12.66 -13.08
N SER A 165 -1.40 13.16 -14.30
CA SER A 165 -0.79 12.36 -15.38
C SER A 165 0.61 11.91 -15.01
N LEU A 166 1.43 12.78 -14.41
CA LEU A 166 2.74 12.43 -13.88
C LEU A 166 2.62 11.38 -12.78
N PHE A 167 1.74 11.60 -11.80
CA PHE A 167 1.48 10.63 -10.72
C PHE A 167 1.11 9.23 -11.26
N TYR A 168 0.23 9.14 -12.27
CA TYR A 168 -0.14 7.88 -12.91
C TYR A 168 0.97 7.26 -13.76
N ALA A 169 1.87 8.06 -14.33
CA ALA A 169 3.06 7.53 -14.98
C ALA A 169 3.93 6.73 -13.98
N GLY A 170 4.00 7.17 -12.72
CA GLY A 170 4.68 6.44 -11.65
C GLY A 170 4.07 5.07 -11.39
N ILE A 171 2.74 4.97 -11.40
CA ILE A 171 2.01 3.69 -11.27
C ILE A 171 2.41 2.71 -12.37
N ASN A 172 2.41 3.18 -13.61
CA ASN A 172 2.74 2.36 -14.78
C ASN A 172 4.21 1.92 -14.77
N LEU A 173 5.14 2.79 -14.38
CA LEU A 173 6.54 2.44 -14.24
C LEU A 173 6.76 1.39 -13.14
N GLY A 174 6.14 1.59 -11.97
CA GLY A 174 6.21 0.64 -10.86
C GLY A 174 5.73 -0.75 -11.28
N SER A 175 4.55 -0.84 -11.91
CA SER A 175 3.94 -2.10 -12.31
C SER A 175 4.70 -2.84 -13.41
N LEU A 176 5.25 -2.09 -14.37
CA LEU A 176 6.07 -2.62 -15.46
C LEU A 176 7.33 -3.31 -14.91
N PHE A 177 8.11 -2.60 -14.10
CA PHE A 177 9.38 -3.12 -13.59
C PHE A 177 9.16 -4.22 -12.55
N SER A 178 8.14 -4.12 -11.70
CA SER A 178 7.94 -5.12 -10.66
C SER A 178 7.59 -6.49 -11.19
N SER A 179 6.70 -6.55 -12.19
CA SER A 179 6.23 -7.82 -12.74
C SER A 179 7.37 -8.58 -13.42
N LEU A 180 8.28 -7.86 -14.06
CA LEU A 180 9.48 -8.42 -14.67
C LEU A 180 10.51 -8.85 -13.63
N VAL A 181 10.88 -7.96 -12.70
CA VAL A 181 11.99 -8.20 -11.78
C VAL A 181 11.59 -9.15 -10.65
N CYS A 182 10.47 -8.91 -9.97
CA CYS A 182 10.02 -9.78 -8.87
C CYS A 182 9.62 -11.16 -9.39
N GLY A 183 8.91 -11.23 -10.52
CA GLY A 183 8.54 -12.48 -11.17
C GLY A 183 9.76 -13.33 -11.52
N TYR A 184 10.76 -12.73 -12.17
CA TYR A 184 12.00 -13.41 -12.54
C TYR A 184 12.80 -13.88 -11.32
N ILE A 185 12.98 -13.01 -10.32
CA ILE A 185 13.76 -13.36 -9.11
C ILE A 185 13.03 -14.43 -8.29
N GLY A 186 11.71 -14.33 -8.14
CA GLY A 186 10.92 -15.31 -7.39
C GLY A 186 11.00 -16.70 -7.99
N GLU A 187 10.81 -16.82 -9.30
CA GLU A 187 10.85 -18.11 -10.00
C GLU A 187 12.26 -18.71 -10.11
N ARG A 188 13.30 -17.87 -10.21
CA ARG A 188 14.68 -18.35 -10.44
C ARG A 188 15.49 -18.53 -9.16
N TRP A 189 15.30 -17.67 -8.15
CA TRP A 189 16.10 -17.64 -6.93
C TRP A 189 15.29 -17.99 -5.67
N GLY A 190 13.96 -18.01 -5.74
CA GLY A 190 13.07 -18.43 -4.65
C GLY A 190 12.10 -17.33 -4.22
N TRP A 191 10.96 -17.74 -3.64
CA TRP A 191 9.84 -16.84 -3.35
C TRP A 191 10.20 -15.76 -2.32
N THR A 192 11.03 -16.11 -1.34
CA THR A 192 11.58 -15.23 -0.30
C THR A 192 12.26 -14.02 -0.94
N TYR A 193 13.04 -14.22 -2.00
CA TYR A 193 13.72 -13.13 -2.70
C TYR A 193 12.76 -12.31 -3.55
N GLY A 194 11.78 -12.95 -4.19
CA GLY A 194 10.76 -12.27 -4.98
C GLY A 194 9.87 -11.36 -4.12
N PHE A 195 9.29 -11.89 -3.05
CA PHE A 195 8.49 -11.14 -2.09
C PHE A 195 9.33 -10.15 -1.27
N GLY A 196 10.55 -10.53 -0.89
CA GLY A 196 11.49 -9.65 -0.21
C GLY A 196 11.85 -8.42 -1.04
N LEU A 197 12.06 -8.59 -2.35
CA LEU A 197 12.30 -7.46 -3.27
C LEU A 197 11.08 -6.53 -3.34
N ALA A 198 9.88 -7.07 -3.42
CA ALA A 198 8.66 -6.26 -3.34
C ALA A 198 8.64 -5.45 -2.03
N GLY A 199 8.92 -6.09 -0.88
CA GLY A 199 9.03 -5.45 0.42
C GLY A 199 10.07 -4.34 0.49
N ILE A 200 11.26 -4.53 -0.10
CA ILE A 200 12.28 -3.48 -0.23
C ILE A 200 11.74 -2.28 -1.00
N GLY A 201 10.98 -2.53 -2.08
CA GLY A 201 10.29 -1.48 -2.82
C GLY A 201 9.36 -0.67 -1.91
N MET A 202 8.51 -1.34 -1.12
CA MET A 202 7.63 -0.65 -0.17
C MET A 202 8.40 0.16 0.88
N VAL A 203 9.51 -0.36 1.42
CA VAL A 203 10.37 0.37 2.36
C VAL A 203 10.92 1.64 1.71
N ALA A 204 11.39 1.56 0.46
CA ALA A 204 11.85 2.71 -0.31
C ALA A 204 10.72 3.74 -0.52
N GLY A 205 9.51 3.28 -0.84
CA GLY A 205 8.32 4.13 -0.97
C GLY A 205 7.99 4.88 0.32
N LEU A 206 7.94 4.19 1.46
CA LEU A 206 7.66 4.82 2.75
C LEU A 206 8.79 5.78 3.16
N ALA A 207 10.06 5.42 2.94
CA ALA A 207 11.19 6.29 3.20
C ALA A 207 11.12 7.58 2.37
N MET A 208 10.75 7.49 1.09
CA MET A 208 10.52 8.63 0.21
C MET A 208 9.40 9.54 0.75
N PHE A 209 8.29 8.97 1.21
CA PHE A 209 7.19 9.74 1.78
C PHE A 209 7.61 10.46 3.07
N LEU A 210 8.29 9.76 3.99
CA LEU A 210 8.76 10.30 5.26
C LEU A 210 9.75 11.46 5.06
N TRP A 211 10.71 11.29 4.15
CA TRP A 211 11.65 12.35 3.78
C TRP A 211 10.94 13.55 3.11
N GLY A 212 9.94 13.27 2.28
CA GLY A 212 9.25 14.25 1.46
C GLY A 212 8.12 15.04 2.16
N GLN A 213 7.80 14.75 3.43
CA GLN A 213 6.66 15.36 4.13
C GLN A 213 6.69 16.89 4.17
N LYS A 214 7.89 17.49 4.18
CA LYS A 214 8.09 18.94 4.15
C LYS A 214 7.57 19.61 2.86
N TYR A 215 7.51 18.88 1.76
CA TYR A 215 7.00 19.37 0.46
C TYR A 215 5.49 19.21 0.32
N LEU A 216 4.78 18.80 1.38
CA LEU A 216 3.32 18.67 1.37
C LEU A 216 2.59 19.94 1.84
N HIS A 217 3.33 20.99 2.24
CA HIS A 217 2.82 22.31 2.64
C HIS A 217 1.63 22.29 3.62
N GLY A 218 1.57 21.30 4.52
CA GLY A 218 0.49 21.16 5.52
C GLY A 218 -0.84 20.61 4.98
N HIS A 219 -0.96 20.35 3.68
CA HIS A 219 -2.21 19.86 3.06
C HIS A 219 -2.60 18.43 3.48
N ALA A 220 -1.68 17.71 4.11
CA ALA A 220 -1.84 16.33 4.56
C ALA A 220 -2.17 16.19 6.06
N GLU A 221 -2.34 17.30 6.79
CA GLU A 221 -2.58 17.29 8.23
C GLU A 221 -4.00 16.85 8.62
N PRO A 222 -4.21 16.38 9.87
CA PRO A 222 -5.54 16.13 10.40
C PRO A 222 -6.44 17.38 10.28
N PRO A 223 -7.70 17.23 9.82
CA PRO A 223 -8.62 18.37 9.69
C PRO A 223 -8.99 18.98 11.05
N ARG A 224 -9.05 18.16 12.10
CA ARG A 224 -9.34 18.58 13.48
C ARG A 224 -8.42 17.83 14.46
N PRO A 225 -7.20 18.34 14.74
CA PRO A 225 -6.24 17.67 15.63
C PRO A 225 -6.78 17.40 17.05
N ALA A 226 -7.62 18.30 17.58
CA ALA A 226 -8.26 18.10 18.90
C ALA A 226 -9.17 16.85 18.93
N ALA A 227 -9.87 16.58 17.82
CA ALA A 227 -10.79 15.46 17.72
C ALA A 227 -10.09 14.08 17.74
N LEU A 228 -8.77 14.02 17.51
CA LEU A 228 -7.99 12.80 17.64
C LEU A 228 -7.69 12.43 19.10
N ARG A 229 -7.72 13.43 20.00
CA ARG A 229 -7.47 13.24 21.44
C ARG A 229 -8.72 12.87 22.23
N GLU A 230 -9.90 13.05 21.64
CA GLU A 230 -11.17 12.62 22.22
C GLU A 230 -11.13 11.10 22.47
N LYS A 231 -11.60 10.68 23.64
CA LYS A 231 -11.64 9.27 24.01
C LYS A 231 -12.83 8.58 23.32
N VAL A 232 -12.55 7.48 22.63
CA VAL A 232 -13.52 6.56 22.05
C VAL A 232 -13.17 5.17 22.58
N LEU A 233 -14.13 4.51 23.24
CA LEU A 233 -13.91 3.20 23.89
C LEU A 233 -12.71 3.20 24.87
N GLY A 234 -12.50 4.31 25.59
CA GLY A 234 -11.41 4.46 26.57
C GLY A 234 -10.04 4.84 26.00
N LEU A 235 -9.84 4.77 24.68
CA LEU A 235 -8.59 5.15 23.99
C LEU A 235 -8.75 6.48 23.24
N PRO A 236 -7.68 7.26 23.02
CA PRO A 236 -7.73 8.38 22.09
C PRO A 236 -8.17 7.89 20.71
N ARG A 237 -9.03 8.65 20.03
CA ARG A 237 -9.62 8.27 18.73
C ARG A 237 -8.57 7.81 17.72
N GLU A 238 -7.40 8.46 17.69
CA GLU A 238 -6.28 8.03 16.85
C GLU A 238 -5.91 6.56 17.05
N TRP A 239 -5.67 6.16 18.31
CA TRP A 239 -5.33 4.79 18.66
C TRP A 239 -6.50 3.83 18.48
N ALA A 240 -7.74 4.29 18.70
CA ALA A 240 -8.92 3.49 18.42
C ALA A 240 -9.03 3.15 16.92
N ILE A 241 -8.68 4.09 16.03
CA ILE A 241 -8.66 3.84 14.57
C ILE A 241 -7.56 2.83 14.21
N TYR A 242 -6.34 3.00 14.71
CA TYR A 242 -5.26 2.05 14.44
C TYR A 242 -5.57 0.65 15.00
N ALA A 243 -6.08 0.56 16.22
CA ALA A 243 -6.50 -0.69 16.83
C ALA A 243 -7.65 -1.33 16.05
N GLY A 244 -8.66 -0.56 15.63
CA GLY A 244 -9.76 -1.05 14.80
C GLY A 244 -9.29 -1.58 13.45
N ALA A 245 -8.35 -0.89 12.81
CA ALA A 245 -7.74 -1.33 11.56
C ALA A 245 -6.94 -2.63 11.74
N LEU A 246 -6.15 -2.74 12.80
CA LEU A 246 -5.40 -3.96 13.14
C LEU A 246 -6.33 -5.13 13.49
N LEU A 247 -7.41 -4.88 14.22
CA LEU A 247 -8.44 -5.89 14.49
C LEU A 247 -9.13 -6.35 13.20
N GLY A 248 -9.31 -5.44 12.23
CA GLY A 248 -9.85 -5.75 10.91
C GLY A 248 -8.98 -6.70 10.08
N VAL A 249 -7.69 -6.85 10.40
CA VAL A 249 -6.79 -7.81 9.74
C VAL A 249 -7.24 -9.25 10.01
N LEU A 250 -7.71 -9.57 11.22
CA LEU A 250 -8.08 -10.93 11.62
C LEU A 250 -9.23 -11.53 10.78
N PRO A 251 -10.39 -10.87 10.62
CA PRO A 251 -11.46 -11.41 9.78
C PRO A 251 -11.08 -11.44 8.30
N LEU A 252 -10.24 -10.52 7.82
CA LEU A 252 -9.73 -10.56 6.45
C LEU A 252 -8.81 -11.76 6.21
N ALA A 253 -7.94 -12.07 7.17
CA ALA A 253 -7.07 -13.24 7.12
C ALA A 253 -7.86 -14.55 7.25
N ALA A 254 -8.94 -14.56 8.05
CA ALA A 254 -9.80 -15.73 8.23
C ALA A 254 -10.73 -16.00 7.03
N LEU A 255 -10.94 -15.00 6.16
CA LEU A 255 -11.73 -15.13 4.93
C LEU A 255 -10.95 -15.83 3.80
N MET A 256 -9.62 -15.80 3.88
CA MET A 256 -8.71 -16.45 2.92
C MET A 256 -8.42 -17.90 3.34
#